data_AF-G7ZL98-F1
#
_entry.id   AF-G7ZL98-F1
#
_cell.length_a   1.000
_cell.length_b   1.000
_cell.length_c   1.000
_cell.angle_alpha   90.00
_cell.angle_beta   90.00
_cell.angle_gamma   90.00
#
_symmetry.space_group_name_H-M   'P 1'
#
loop_
_entity.id
_entity.type
_entity.pdbx_description
1 polymer ?
#
loop_
_entity_poly.entity_id
_entity_poly.type
_entity_poly.pdbx_seq_one_letter_code
_entity_poly.pdbx_strand_id
1 'polypeptide(L)' 'MKIYYTVVLILCITLIIAPGCTKKPRIKSTVQCRHQGGTCGKKCTMAKKIGKCDKKFQCCKGTERKD' A
#
# COMPACT_ATOMS: atom_id res chain seq x y z
N MET A 1 36.57 -20.50 1.12
CA MET A 1 35.79 -19.80 2.20
C MET A 1 35.34 -18.40 1.81
N LYS A 2 36.16 -17.52 1.21
CA LYS A 2 35.77 -16.14 0.83
C LYS A 2 34.53 -16.04 -0.09
N ILE A 3 34.43 -16.91 -1.10
CA ILE A 3 33.35 -16.87 -2.11
C ILE A 3 31.97 -17.15 -1.49
N TYR A 4 31.91 -18.03 -0.48
CA TYR A 4 30.67 -18.36 0.21
C TYR A 4 30.09 -17.14 0.93
N TYR A 5 30.94 -16.37 1.62
CA TYR A 5 30.52 -15.13 2.27
C TYR A 5 30.01 -14.09 1.27
N THR A 6 30.67 -13.95 0.11
CA THR A 6 30.23 -13.00 -0.92
C THR A 6 28.85 -13.36 -1.47
N VAL A 7 28.59 -14.65 -1.73
CA VAL A 7 27.30 -15.11 -2.24
C VAL A 7 26.19 -14.91 -1.20
N VAL A 8 26.45 -15.22 0.06
CA VAL A 8 25.49 -14.99 1.16
C VAL A 8 25.20 -13.49 1.33
N LEU A 9 26.23 -12.64 1.25
CA LEU A 9 26.06 -11.19 1.36
C LEU A 9 25.18 -10.64 0.23
N ILE A 10 25.40 -11.08 -1.01
CA ILE A 10 24.63 -10.63 -2.18
C ILE A 10 23.17 -11.07 -2.08
N LEU A 11 22.91 -12.30 -1.60
CA LEU A 11 21.56 -12.82 -1.32
C LEU A 11 20.83 -12.01 -0.23
N CYS A 12 21.52 -11.67 0.86
CA CYS A 12 20.94 -10.83 1.91
C CYS A 12 20.64 -9.43 1.38
N ILE A 13 21.55 -8.82 0.62
CA ILE A 13 21.35 -7.49 0.04
C ILE A 13 20.18 -7.49 -0.95
N THR A 14 20.04 -8.51 -1.80
CA THR A 14 18.90 -8.61 -2.71
C THR A 14 17.57 -8.81 -1.98
N LEU A 15 17.55 -9.52 -0.85
CA LEU A 15 16.36 -9.64 0.01
C LEU A 15 16.02 -8.34 0.77
N ILE A 16 17.02 -7.52 1.12
CA ILE A 16 16.81 -6.23 1.80
C ILE A 16 16.38 -5.16 0.78
N ILE A 17 16.98 -5.15 -0.41
CA ILE A 17 16.73 -4.12 -1.45
C ILE A 17 15.43 -4.39 -2.19
N ALA A 18 15.02 -5.65 -2.39
CA ALA A 18 13.72 -5.96 -2.95
C ALA A 18 12.65 -5.62 -1.91
N PRO A 19 11.88 -4.52 -2.04
CA PRO A 19 10.68 -4.28 -1.26
C PRO A 19 9.57 -5.13 -1.90
N GLY A 20 9.88 -6.42 -2.12
CA GLY A 20 9.05 -7.36 -2.82
C GLY A 20 7.97 -7.83 -1.87
N CYS A 21 6.83 -7.15 -1.92
CA CYS A 21 5.59 -7.51 -1.24
C CYS A 21 5.41 -7.00 0.19
N THR A 22 5.73 -5.74 0.47
CA THR A 22 4.76 -4.99 1.31
C THR A 22 3.52 -4.77 0.45
N LYS A 23 2.65 -5.79 0.37
CA LYS A 23 1.28 -5.64 -0.11
C LYS A 23 0.73 -4.43 0.63
N LYS A 24 0.65 -3.27 -0.05
CA LYS A 24 0.09 -2.04 0.53
C LYS A 24 -1.14 -2.45 1.32
N PRO A 25 -1.21 -2.16 2.63
CA PRO A 25 -2.26 -2.70 3.49
C PRO A 25 -3.57 -2.38 2.80
N ARG A 26 -4.22 -3.43 2.26
CA ARG A 26 -5.49 -3.25 1.57
C ARG A 26 -6.42 -2.79 2.67
N ILE A 27 -6.76 -1.50 2.67
CA ILE A 27 -7.80 -0.96 3.53
C ILE A 27 -9.02 -1.83 3.27
N LYS A 28 -9.43 -2.55 4.31
CA LYS A 28 -10.53 -3.53 4.27
C LYS A 28 -11.71 -3.08 5.13
N SER A 29 -11.59 -1.93 5.80
CA SER A 29 -12.61 -1.42 6.71
C SER A 29 -12.77 0.09 6.61
N THR A 30 -14.00 0.54 6.81
CA THR A 30 -14.40 1.95 6.93
C THR A 30 -13.53 2.72 7.92
N VAL A 31 -13.15 2.10 9.04
CA VAL A 31 -12.33 2.74 10.09
C VAL A 31 -10.94 3.06 9.56
N GLN A 32 -10.30 2.10 8.88
CA GLN A 32 -8.99 2.31 8.24
C GLN A 32 -9.06 3.34 7.11
N CYS A 33 -10.17 3.40 6.38
CA CYS A 33 -10.38 4.41 5.35
C CYS A 33 -10.40 5.82 5.94
N ARG A 34 -11.17 6.02 7.01
CA ARG A 34 -11.28 7.30 7.72
C ARG A 34 -9.94 7.70 8.35
N HIS A 35 -9.22 6.73 8.93
CA HIS A 35 -7.90 6.97 9.53
C HIS A 35 -6.84 7.41 8.50
N GLN A 36 -7.01 7.06 7.22
CA GLN A 36 -6.15 7.54 6.14
C GLN A 36 -6.62 8.86 5.51
N GLY A 37 -7.66 9.50 6.05
CA GLY A 37 -8.26 10.72 5.49
C GLY A 37 -9.05 10.46 4.21
N GLY A 38 -9.55 9.23 4.03
CA GLY A 38 -10.44 8.86 2.93
C GLY A 38 -11.91 8.81 3.34
N THR A 39 -12.79 8.81 2.34
CA THR A 39 -14.24 8.64 2.46
C THR A 39 -14.71 7.39 1.72
N CYS A 40 -15.78 6.76 2.21
CA CYS A 40 -16.35 5.56 1.61
C CYS A 40 -17.47 5.91 0.64
N GLY A 41 -17.35 5.50 -0.62
CA GLY A 41 -18.36 5.74 -1.66
C GLY A 41 -18.55 4.52 -2.58
N LYS A 42 -19.68 4.42 -3.27
CA LYS A 42 -19.90 3.35 -4.27
C LYS A 42 -18.89 3.45 -5.42
N LYS A 43 -18.56 4.67 -5.86
CA LYS A 43 -17.52 4.99 -6.85
C LYS A 43 -16.70 6.19 -6.38
N CYS A 44 -15.40 6.15 -6.66
CA CYS A 44 -14.52 7.30 -6.47
C CYS A 44 -14.45 8.06 -7.80
N THR A 45 -15.22 9.14 -7.95
CA THR A 45 -15.27 9.90 -9.22
C THR A 45 -14.16 10.95 -9.31
N MET A 46 -13.90 11.68 -8.22
CA MET A 46 -12.87 12.74 -8.15
C MET A 46 -11.78 12.46 -7.10
N ALA A 47 -11.67 11.21 -6.66
CA ALA A 47 -10.78 10.80 -5.58
C ALA A 47 -10.08 9.49 -5.95
N LYS A 48 -8.86 9.29 -5.45
CA LYS A 48 -8.09 8.08 -5.74
C LYS A 48 -8.58 6.93 -4.86
N LYS A 49 -8.85 5.78 -5.47
CA LYS A 49 -9.17 4.56 -4.72
C LYS A 49 -7.93 4.06 -3.98
N ILE A 50 -8.00 4.06 -2.65
CA ILE A 50 -6.93 3.58 -1.77
C ILE A 50 -7.26 2.22 -1.12
N GLY A 51 -8.52 1.79 -1.19
CA GLY A 51 -8.93 0.45 -0.80
C GLY A 51 -10.43 0.22 -0.84
N LYS A 52 -10.95 -0.60 0.08
CA LYS A 52 -12.37 -0.94 0.21
C LYS A 52 -12.84 -0.71 1.65
N CYS A 53 -14.02 -0.13 1.80
CA CYS A 53 -14.67 -0.05 3.10
C CYS A 53 -15.55 -1.28 3.33
N ASP A 54 -16.19 -1.77 2.26
CA ASP A 54 -17.09 -2.92 2.27
C ASP A 54 -17.07 -3.64 0.90
N LYS A 55 -17.81 -4.74 0.73
CA LYS A 55 -17.96 -5.45 -0.55
C LYS A 55 -18.45 -4.53 -1.68
N LYS A 56 -19.33 -3.56 -1.36
CA LYS A 56 -19.92 -2.60 -2.33
C LYS A 56 -19.33 -1.19 -2.27
N PHE A 57 -18.57 -0.84 -1.23
CA PHE A 57 -18.07 0.51 -1.01
C PHE A 57 -16.54 0.59 -1.10
N GLN A 58 -16.06 1.56 -1.85
CA GLN A 58 -14.65 1.82 -2.11
C GLN A 58 -14.16 2.95 -1.19
N CYS A 59 -12.94 2.81 -0.68
CA CYS A 59 -12.30 3.88 0.07
C CYS A 59 -11.60 4.83 -0.92
N CYS A 60 -12.05 6.07 -0.93
CA CYS A 60 -11.65 7.13 -1.83
C CYS A 60 -10.92 8.20 -1.03
N LYS A 61 -9.69 8.55 -1.41
CA LYS A 61 -8.98 9.69 -0.81
C LYS A 61 -8.88 10.82 -1.82
N GLY A 62 -9.37 11.99 -1.43
CA GLY A 62 -9.20 13.20 -2.23
C GLY A 62 -7.72 13.47 -2.39
N THR A 63 -7.26 13.65 -3.63
CA THR A 63 -5.96 14.28 -3.85
C THR A 63 -6.16 15.74 -3.52
N GLU A 64 -5.76 16.16 -2.32
CA GLU A 64 -5.53 17.57 -2.06
C GLU A 64 -4.59 18.06 -3.17
N ARG A 65 -5.11 18.92 -4.07
CA ARG A 65 -4.23 19.84 -4.79
C ARG A 65 -3.59 20.66 -3.68
N LYS A 66 -2.30 20.38 -3.41
CA LYS A 66 -1.42 21.38 -2.85
C LYS A 66 -1.32 22.46 -3.92
N ASP A 67 -2.17 23.46 -3.81
CA ASP A 67 -1.89 24.79 -4.36
C ASP A 67 -0.86 25.44 -3.42
#